data_AF-A0AAV1J9M7-F1
#
_entry.id   AF-A0AAV1J9M7-F1
#
_cell.length_a   1.000
_cell.length_b   1.000
_cell.length_c   1.000
_cell.angle_alpha   90.00
_cell.angle_beta   90.00
_cell.angle_gamma   90.00
#
_symmetry.space_group_name_H-M   'P 1'
#
loop_
_entity.id
_entity.type
_entity.pdbx_description
1 polymer ?
#
loop_
_entity_poly.entity_id
_entity_poly.type
_entity_poly.pdbx_seq_one_letter_code
_entity_poly.pdbx_strand_id
1 'polypeptide(L)'
;MEITKNNFFEELDNITENLKRSSFVGFDAEFTAMLSGERFKHRLFDTNEDRYNLIKNEVGKILMTQVGLTMFQYNRDLDKYDAIGYTFHLCPQAFGDVDQFFIFQASTLQFLCKHKFDFNKFIYQGLRFLNKAEEDQIRQQLTAFDNLSNVLEMDGERQLQHYCSEVSWWLTNSDEGTMYLDIEDPILRYMTHNELRTRFDNILTTDSLGPNIQR
;
A
#
# COMPACT_ATOMS: atom_id res chain seq x y z
N MET A 1 0.69 -17.70 5.60
CA MET A 1 0.96 -16.53 6.46
C MET A 1 0.12 -15.36 5.99
N GLU A 2 -0.46 -14.60 6.90
CA GLU A 2 -1.18 -13.38 6.53
C GLU A 2 -0.22 -12.19 6.48
N ILE A 3 -0.28 -11.45 5.40
CA ILE A 3 0.58 -10.31 5.11
C ILE A 3 -0.27 -9.05 5.07
N THR A 4 0.12 -8.08 5.88
CA THR A 4 -0.54 -6.80 6.13
C THR A 4 0.51 -5.69 6.13
N LYS A 5 0.09 -4.43 6.21
CA LYS A 5 1.02 -3.29 6.30
C LYS A 5 2.00 -3.38 7.47
N ASN A 6 1.65 -4.12 8.52
CA ASN A 6 2.45 -4.20 9.75
C ASN A 6 3.65 -5.14 9.63
N ASN A 7 3.57 -6.18 8.78
CA ASN A 7 4.62 -7.21 8.67
C ASN A 7 5.17 -7.38 7.25
N PHE A 8 4.64 -6.66 6.26
CA PHE A 8 5.06 -6.82 4.87
C PHE A 8 6.55 -6.55 4.66
N PHE A 9 7.10 -5.49 5.26
CA PHE A 9 8.53 -5.18 5.12
C PHE A 9 9.44 -6.20 5.81
N GLU A 10 9.03 -6.70 6.97
CA GLU A 10 9.78 -7.73 7.71
C GLU A 10 9.82 -9.06 6.93
N GLU A 11 8.74 -9.38 6.23
CA GLU A 11 8.59 -10.64 5.48
C GLU A 11 9.00 -10.52 4.01
N LEU A 12 9.34 -9.32 3.52
CA LEU A 12 9.61 -9.08 2.10
C LEU A 12 10.76 -9.94 1.57
N ASP A 13 11.84 -10.08 2.35
CA ASP A 13 13.00 -10.89 2.00
C ASP A 13 12.63 -12.38 1.94
N ASN A 14 11.88 -12.87 2.93
CA ASN A 14 11.39 -14.25 2.98
C ASN A 14 10.47 -14.56 1.79
N ILE A 15 9.52 -13.67 1.50
CA ILE A 15 8.61 -13.78 0.34
C ILE A 15 9.42 -13.83 -0.95
N THR A 16 10.41 -12.94 -1.10
CA THR A 16 11.25 -12.86 -2.30
C THR A 16 12.12 -14.10 -2.48
N GLU A 17 12.72 -14.61 -1.40
CA GLU A 17 13.50 -15.85 -1.45
C GLU A 17 12.63 -17.04 -1.83
N ASN A 18 11.48 -17.20 -1.17
CA ASN A 18 10.56 -18.30 -1.45
C ASN A 18 10.01 -18.24 -2.87
N LEU A 19 9.77 -17.04 -3.41
CA LEU A 19 9.35 -16.86 -4.79
C LEU A 19 10.46 -17.29 -5.76
N LYS A 20 11.71 -16.86 -5.53
CA LYS A 20 12.86 -17.23 -6.36
C LYS A 20 13.12 -18.75 -6.38
N ARG A 21 12.88 -19.42 -5.25
CA ARG A 21 13.05 -20.87 -5.11
C ARG A 21 11.87 -21.69 -5.64
N SER A 22 10.72 -21.05 -5.84
CA SER A 22 9.52 -21.72 -6.34
C SER A 22 9.69 -22.21 -7.77
N SER A 23 9.15 -23.39 -8.06
CA SER A 23 9.05 -23.93 -9.42
C SER A 23 7.85 -23.34 -10.17
N PHE A 24 6.75 -23.09 -9.43
CA PHE A 24 5.57 -22.40 -9.92
C PHE A 24 4.80 -21.78 -8.74
N VAL A 25 3.89 -20.86 -9.07
CA VAL A 25 3.04 -20.16 -8.10
C VAL A 25 1.59 -20.35 -8.47
N GLY A 26 0.78 -20.81 -7.52
CA GLY A 26 -0.68 -20.71 -7.59
C GLY A 26 -1.13 -19.39 -6.99
N PHE A 27 -2.15 -18.76 -7.58
CA PHE A 27 -2.75 -17.55 -7.03
C PHE A 27 -4.27 -17.64 -7.03
N ASP A 28 -4.88 -16.96 -6.07
CA ASP A 28 -6.33 -16.75 -5.99
C ASP A 28 -6.59 -15.37 -5.35
N ALA A 29 -7.75 -14.79 -5.60
CA ALA A 29 -8.04 -13.44 -5.13
C ALA A 29 -9.52 -13.26 -4.75
N GLU A 30 -9.72 -12.42 -3.74
CA GLU A 30 -11.04 -11.99 -3.29
C GLU A 30 -11.33 -10.57 -3.79
N PHE A 31 -12.60 -10.31 -4.11
CA PHE A 31 -13.04 -9.07 -4.75
C PHE A 31 -14.23 -8.44 -4.03
N THR A 32 -14.40 -7.11 -4.20
CA THR A 32 -15.53 -6.37 -3.62
C THR A 32 -16.87 -6.64 -4.30
N ALA A 33 -16.84 -7.19 -5.52
CA ALA A 33 -18.00 -7.56 -6.31
C ALA A 33 -17.68 -8.72 -7.25
N MET A 34 -18.70 -9.44 -7.71
CA MET A 34 -18.56 -10.48 -8.72
C MET A 34 -19.41 -10.16 -9.95
N LEU A 35 -18.81 -10.32 -11.14
CA LEU A 35 -19.54 -10.26 -12.39
C LEU A 35 -20.51 -11.45 -12.49
N SER A 36 -21.76 -11.22 -12.09
CA SER A 36 -22.78 -12.25 -11.97
C SER A 36 -24.11 -11.77 -12.59
N GLY A 37 -24.91 -12.73 -13.05
CA GLY A 37 -26.22 -12.48 -13.66
C GLY A 37 -26.26 -12.58 -15.19
N GLU A 38 -27.47 -12.44 -15.75
CA GLU A 38 -27.76 -12.63 -17.18
C GLU A 38 -26.95 -11.73 -18.13
N ARG A 39 -26.46 -10.59 -17.61
CA ARG A 39 -25.64 -9.64 -18.37
C ARG A 39 -24.28 -10.22 -18.76
N PHE A 40 -23.70 -11.10 -17.94
CA PHE A 40 -22.35 -11.63 -18.16
C PHE A 40 -22.34 -13.04 -18.77
N LYS A 41 -23.51 -13.66 -18.95
CA LYS A 41 -23.64 -14.96 -19.62
C LYS A 41 -23.21 -14.87 -21.09
N HIS A 42 -22.73 -15.99 -21.62
CA HIS A 42 -22.36 -16.08 -23.02
C HIS A 42 -23.59 -16.07 -23.92
N ARG A 43 -23.64 -15.17 -24.89
CA ARG A 43 -24.71 -15.09 -25.88
C ARG A 43 -24.16 -15.49 -27.25
N LEU A 44 -25.03 -16.10 -28.06
CA LEU A 44 -24.69 -16.63 -29.38
C LEU A 44 -24.10 -15.59 -30.36
N PHE A 45 -24.42 -14.31 -30.16
CA PHE A 45 -24.03 -13.23 -31.07
C PHE A 45 -22.98 -12.28 -30.49
N ASP A 46 -22.46 -12.55 -29.29
CA ASP A 46 -21.40 -11.72 -28.72
C ASP A 46 -20.08 -12.00 -29.44
N THR A 47 -19.38 -10.96 -29.90
CA THR A 47 -17.98 -11.11 -30.31
C THR A 47 -17.07 -11.19 -29.08
N ASN A 48 -15.85 -11.73 -29.25
CA ASN A 48 -14.86 -11.73 -28.17
C ASN A 48 -14.52 -10.32 -27.69
N GLU A 49 -14.52 -9.35 -28.60
CA GLU A 49 -14.26 -7.94 -28.30
C GLU A 49 -15.39 -7.32 -27.47
N ASP A 50 -16.65 -7.55 -27.83
CA ASP A 50 -17.81 -7.07 -27.06
C ASP A 50 -17.77 -7.60 -25.63
N ARG A 51 -17.43 -8.89 -25.47
CA ARG A 51 -17.32 -9.53 -24.16
C ARG A 51 -16.17 -8.96 -23.35
N TYR A 52 -15.00 -8.79 -23.96
CA TYR A 52 -13.84 -8.20 -23.31
C TYR A 52 -14.16 -6.78 -22.83
N ASN A 53 -14.74 -5.94 -23.69
CA ASN A 53 -15.09 -4.56 -23.36
C ASN A 53 -16.15 -4.50 -22.25
N LEU A 54 -17.16 -5.37 -22.29
CA LEU A 54 -18.16 -5.47 -21.23
C LEU A 54 -17.53 -5.83 -19.88
N ILE A 55 -16.69 -6.88 -19.85
CA ILE A 55 -16.02 -7.33 -18.62
C ILE A 55 -15.08 -6.25 -18.12
N LYS A 56 -14.22 -5.70 -18.98
CA LYS A 56 -13.25 -4.65 -18.65
C LYS A 56 -13.92 -3.44 -17.99
N ASN A 57 -15.02 -2.96 -18.56
CA ASN A 57 -15.73 -1.79 -18.05
C ASN A 57 -16.34 -2.02 -16.66
N GLU A 58 -16.73 -3.26 -16.33
CA GLU A 58 -17.28 -3.58 -15.02
C GLU A 58 -16.20 -3.95 -14.00
N VAL A 59 -15.19 -4.75 -14.39
CA VAL A 59 -14.02 -5.07 -13.54
C VAL A 59 -13.29 -3.80 -13.11
N GLY A 60 -13.22 -2.77 -13.95
CA GLY A 60 -12.58 -1.49 -13.59
C GLY A 60 -13.22 -0.77 -12.39
N LYS A 61 -14.40 -1.19 -11.93
CA LYS A 61 -15.08 -0.65 -10.73
C LYS A 61 -14.89 -1.53 -9.50
N ILE A 62 -14.33 -2.73 -9.68
CA ILE A 62 -14.20 -3.76 -8.66
C ILE A 62 -12.79 -3.69 -8.09
N LEU A 63 -12.67 -3.74 -6.76
CA LEU A 63 -11.39 -3.77 -6.09
C LEU A 63 -11.03 -5.19 -5.67
N MET A 64 -9.75 -5.52 -5.75
CA MET A 64 -9.18 -6.73 -5.18
C MET A 64 -8.87 -6.47 -3.71
N THR A 65 -9.44 -7.25 -2.81
CA THR A 65 -9.33 -7.05 -1.36
C THR A 65 -8.28 -7.96 -0.73
N GLN A 66 -8.03 -9.12 -1.32
CA GLN A 66 -7.06 -10.09 -0.84
C GLN A 66 -6.48 -10.88 -2.00
N VAL A 67 -5.19 -11.24 -1.89
CA VAL A 67 -4.50 -12.14 -2.83
C VAL A 67 -3.85 -13.27 -2.04
N GLY A 68 -4.24 -14.50 -2.34
CA GLY A 68 -3.53 -15.70 -1.92
C GLY A 68 -2.46 -16.05 -2.94
N LEU A 69 -1.22 -16.21 -2.51
CA LEU A 69 -0.12 -16.77 -3.30
C LEU A 69 0.39 -18.04 -2.64
N THR A 70 0.46 -19.15 -3.39
CA THR A 70 1.07 -20.39 -2.94
C THR A 70 2.28 -20.71 -3.81
N MET A 71 3.45 -20.65 -3.22
CA MET A 71 4.73 -20.92 -3.87
C MET A 71 5.08 -22.40 -3.68
N PHE A 72 5.25 -23.13 -4.78
CA PHE A 72 5.54 -24.56 -4.73
C PHE A 72 7.03 -24.80 -5.00
N GLN A 73 7.75 -25.33 -4.00
CA GLN A 73 9.17 -25.66 -4.12
C GLN A 73 9.33 -27.17 -4.21
N TYR A 74 10.03 -27.65 -5.24
CA TYR A 74 10.26 -29.09 -5.39
C TYR A 74 11.41 -29.55 -4.49
N ASN A 75 11.09 -30.44 -3.56
CA ASN A 75 12.03 -31.09 -2.67
C ASN A 75 12.49 -32.42 -3.30
N ARG A 76 13.73 -32.44 -3.77
CA ARG A 76 14.31 -33.60 -4.47
C ARG A 76 14.53 -34.80 -3.56
N ASP A 77 14.87 -34.58 -2.30
CA ASP A 77 15.16 -35.66 -1.35
C ASP A 77 13.90 -36.44 -0.99
N LEU A 78 12.75 -35.77 -0.98
CA LEU A 78 11.44 -36.34 -0.65
C LEU A 78 10.56 -36.64 -1.87
N ASP A 79 10.99 -36.26 -3.07
CA ASP A 79 10.24 -36.33 -4.33
C ASP A 79 8.82 -35.71 -4.22
N LYS A 80 8.73 -34.53 -3.61
CA LYS A 80 7.47 -33.85 -3.29
C LYS A 80 7.58 -32.34 -3.46
N TYR A 81 6.44 -31.67 -3.51
CA TYR A 81 6.38 -30.21 -3.46
C TYR A 81 6.04 -29.73 -2.05
N ASP A 82 6.85 -28.81 -1.55
CA ASP A 82 6.56 -28.00 -0.37
C ASP A 82 5.77 -26.76 -0.81
N ALA A 83 4.60 -26.56 -0.23
CA ALA A 83 3.70 -25.46 -0.56
C ALA A 83 3.76 -24.37 0.51
N ILE A 84 4.20 -23.17 0.12
CA ILE A 84 4.34 -22.03 1.03
C ILE A 84 3.28 -20.99 0.66
N GLY A 85 2.28 -20.85 1.51
CA GLY A 85 1.13 -19.96 1.29
C GLY A 85 1.27 -18.61 1.98
N TYR A 86 0.99 -17.55 1.23
CA TYR A 86 0.87 -16.17 1.69
C TYR A 86 -0.50 -15.62 1.34
N THR A 87 -1.08 -14.82 2.23
CA THR A 87 -2.37 -14.16 2.03
C THR A 87 -2.17 -12.68 2.26
N PHE A 88 -2.09 -11.91 1.18
CA PHE A 88 -1.92 -10.48 1.20
C PHE A 88 -3.28 -9.82 1.32
N HIS A 89 -3.49 -9.08 2.40
CA HIS A 89 -4.65 -8.21 2.55
C HIS A 89 -4.31 -6.88 1.89
N LEU A 90 -5.13 -6.45 0.92
CA LEU A 90 -4.93 -5.22 0.18
C LEU A 90 -5.92 -4.15 0.66
N CYS A 91 -5.61 -2.88 0.48
CA CYS A 91 -6.57 -1.80 0.73
C CYS A 91 -6.46 -0.71 -0.34
N PRO A 92 -7.57 0.00 -0.61
CA PRO A 92 -7.56 1.13 -1.54
C PRO A 92 -6.67 2.26 -1.01
N GLN A 93 -6.10 3.02 -1.92
CA GLN A 93 -5.25 4.16 -1.61
C GLN A 93 -5.98 5.48 -1.85
N ALA A 94 -5.88 6.36 -0.85
CA ALA A 94 -6.18 7.78 -0.96
C ALA A 94 -4.93 8.55 -0.54
N PHE A 95 -4.26 9.21 -1.48
CA PHE A 95 -3.02 9.97 -1.25
C PHE A 95 -2.74 10.93 -2.40
N GLY A 96 -2.41 12.19 -2.09
CA GLY A 96 -2.26 13.24 -3.10
C GLY A 96 -3.55 13.36 -3.93
N ASP A 97 -3.41 13.47 -5.26
CA ASP A 97 -4.59 13.50 -6.15
C ASP A 97 -5.10 12.10 -6.53
N VAL A 98 -4.58 11.02 -5.94
CA VAL A 98 -5.09 9.67 -6.14
C VAL A 98 -6.14 9.38 -5.06
N ASP A 99 -7.37 9.20 -5.49
CA ASP A 99 -8.49 8.73 -4.66
C ASP A 99 -9.18 7.55 -5.37
N GLN A 100 -8.87 6.34 -4.95
CA GLN A 100 -9.37 5.13 -5.60
C GLN A 100 -10.86 4.89 -5.29
N PHE A 101 -11.69 5.03 -6.33
CA PHE A 101 -13.11 4.72 -6.26
C PHE A 101 -13.41 3.26 -6.66
N PHE A 102 -14.23 2.59 -5.86
CA PHE A 102 -14.67 1.22 -6.12
C PHE A 102 -16.06 0.95 -5.53
N ILE A 103 -16.68 -0.14 -5.97
CA ILE A 103 -18.03 -0.54 -5.51
C ILE A 103 -17.99 -1.80 -4.67
N PHE A 104 -18.99 -1.94 -3.78
CA PHE A 104 -19.33 -3.20 -3.14
C PHE A 104 -20.63 -3.76 -3.69
N GLN A 105 -20.65 -5.07 -3.91
CA GLN A 105 -21.88 -5.79 -4.23
C GLN A 105 -22.40 -6.52 -2.98
N ALA A 106 -23.68 -6.29 -2.64
CA ALA A 106 -24.28 -6.85 -1.43
C ALA A 106 -24.19 -8.38 -1.34
N SER A 107 -24.40 -9.10 -2.45
CA SER A 107 -24.28 -10.57 -2.48
C SER A 107 -22.85 -11.04 -2.23
N THR A 108 -21.85 -10.33 -2.74
CA THR A 108 -20.43 -10.62 -2.53
C THR A 108 -20.03 -10.35 -1.09
N LEU A 109 -20.48 -9.24 -0.49
CA LEU A 109 -20.29 -8.97 0.94
C LEU A 109 -20.88 -10.08 1.81
N GLN A 110 -22.10 -10.54 1.53
CA GLN A 110 -22.71 -11.65 2.27
C GLN A 110 -21.90 -12.95 2.14
N PHE A 111 -21.38 -13.24 0.94
CA PHE A 111 -20.52 -14.40 0.71
C PHE A 111 -19.23 -14.30 1.52
N LEU A 112 -18.52 -13.17 1.46
CA LEU A 112 -17.30 -12.92 2.21
C LEU A 112 -17.53 -13.03 3.73
N CYS A 113 -18.61 -12.42 4.25
CA CYS A 113 -19.01 -12.56 5.65
C CYS A 113 -19.26 -14.02 6.05
N LYS A 114 -19.95 -14.80 5.21
CA LYS A 114 -20.20 -16.24 5.45
C LYS A 114 -18.90 -17.03 5.56
N HIS A 115 -17.88 -16.65 4.79
CA HIS A 115 -16.55 -17.25 4.81
C HIS A 115 -15.58 -16.58 5.80
N LYS A 116 -16.09 -15.75 6.72
CA LYS A 116 -15.33 -15.08 7.79
C LYS A 116 -14.22 -14.17 7.28
N PHE A 117 -14.42 -13.54 6.12
CA PHE A 117 -13.54 -12.48 5.65
C PHE A 117 -13.46 -11.34 6.68
N ASP A 118 -12.25 -10.87 6.96
CA ASP A 118 -12.01 -9.82 7.96
C ASP A 118 -11.91 -8.44 7.27
N PHE A 119 -13.02 -7.71 7.26
CA PHE A 119 -13.08 -6.36 6.69
C PHE A 119 -12.23 -5.34 7.48
N ASN A 120 -11.89 -5.61 8.75
CA ASN A 120 -11.00 -4.74 9.50
C ASN A 120 -9.56 -4.90 8.99
N LYS A 121 -9.14 -6.12 8.65
CA LYS A 121 -7.85 -6.33 7.98
C LYS A 121 -7.82 -5.67 6.61
N PHE A 122 -8.90 -5.78 5.83
CA PHE A 122 -9.02 -5.09 4.54
C PHE A 122 -8.84 -3.57 4.68
N ILE A 123 -9.59 -2.89 5.55
CA ILE A 123 -9.55 -1.42 5.61
C ILE A 123 -8.38 -0.88 6.45
N TYR A 124 -8.18 -1.40 7.67
CA TYR A 124 -7.25 -0.77 8.62
C TYR A 124 -5.82 -1.28 8.48
N GLN A 125 -5.63 -2.53 8.06
CA GLN A 125 -4.33 -3.20 8.06
C GLN A 125 -3.86 -3.58 6.65
N GLY A 126 -4.68 -3.41 5.63
CA GLY A 126 -4.38 -3.81 4.27
C GLY A 126 -3.19 -3.04 3.71
N LEU A 127 -2.52 -3.67 2.76
CA LEU A 127 -1.45 -3.10 1.98
C LEU A 127 -2.03 -2.16 0.95
N ARG A 128 -1.64 -0.91 1.05
CA ARG A 128 -1.91 0.13 0.06
C ARG A 128 -1.16 -0.20 -1.22
N PHE A 129 -1.79 0.02 -2.36
CA PHE A 129 -1.19 -0.23 -3.66
C PHE A 129 -1.56 0.88 -4.64
N LEU A 130 -0.67 1.09 -5.61
CA LEU A 130 -0.86 1.98 -6.74
C LEU A 130 -0.65 1.18 -8.03
N ASN A 131 -1.42 1.49 -9.06
CA ASN A 131 -1.08 1.09 -10.40
C ASN A 131 0.00 2.02 -10.99
N LYS A 132 0.57 1.66 -12.14
CA LYS A 132 1.66 2.43 -12.76
C LYS A 132 1.30 3.88 -13.08
N ALA A 133 0.07 4.13 -13.55
CA ALA A 133 -0.36 5.48 -13.90
C ALA A 133 -0.56 6.35 -12.65
N GLU A 134 -1.13 5.77 -11.59
CA GLU A 134 -1.24 6.44 -10.29
C GLU A 134 0.14 6.71 -9.68
N GLU A 135 1.06 5.73 -9.74
CA GLU A 135 2.43 5.91 -9.28
C GLU A 135 3.15 7.04 -10.02
N ASP A 136 3.06 7.09 -11.35
CA ASP A 136 3.66 8.15 -12.17
C ASP A 136 3.08 9.53 -11.82
N GLN A 137 1.78 9.61 -11.59
CA GLN A 137 1.10 10.84 -11.17
C GLN A 137 1.61 11.32 -9.80
N ILE A 138 1.69 10.42 -8.81
CA ILE A 138 2.21 10.75 -7.48
C ILE A 138 3.69 11.15 -7.56
N ARG A 139 4.50 10.43 -8.35
CA ARG A 139 5.93 10.78 -8.52
C ARG A 139 6.12 12.18 -9.08
N GLN A 140 5.31 12.58 -10.07
CA GLN A 140 5.34 13.94 -10.63
C GLN A 140 4.96 14.98 -9.57
N GLN A 141 3.92 14.73 -8.77
CA GLN A 141 3.53 15.62 -7.68
C GLN A 141 4.61 15.77 -6.62
N LEU A 142 5.25 14.66 -6.20
CA LEU A 142 6.31 14.71 -5.21
C LEU A 142 7.55 15.48 -5.69
N THR A 143 7.80 15.52 -7.01
CA THR A 143 8.87 16.35 -7.58
C THR A 143 8.50 17.82 -7.73
N ALA A 144 7.21 18.12 -7.88
CA ALA A 144 6.68 19.48 -7.92
C ALA A 144 6.38 19.93 -6.49
N PHE A 145 7.39 20.48 -5.81
CA PHE A 145 7.38 20.93 -4.42
C PHE A 145 6.11 21.69 -3.95
N ASP A 146 5.39 22.35 -4.85
CA ASP A 146 4.25 23.23 -4.54
C ASP A 146 2.95 22.51 -4.09
N ASN A 147 2.82 21.19 -4.24
CA ASN A 147 1.56 20.47 -3.96
C ASN A 147 1.57 19.58 -2.71
N LEU A 148 2.63 19.60 -1.91
CA LEU A 148 2.78 18.69 -0.75
C LEU A 148 1.86 19.04 0.43
N SER A 149 1.38 20.28 0.52
CA SER A 149 0.39 20.71 1.52
C SER A 149 -0.95 19.98 1.36
N ASN A 150 -1.39 19.72 0.11
CA ASN A 150 -2.62 18.98 -0.15
C ASN A 150 -2.54 17.48 0.19
N VAL A 151 -1.34 16.97 0.47
CA VAL A 151 -1.10 15.56 0.79
C VAL A 151 -1.31 15.26 2.27
N LEU A 152 -1.16 16.27 3.14
CA LEU A 152 -1.36 16.10 4.57
C LEU A 152 -2.84 16.28 4.92
N GLU A 153 -3.40 15.33 5.66
CA GLU A 153 -4.67 15.54 6.34
C GLU A 153 -4.53 16.69 7.36
N MET A 154 -5.64 17.31 7.77
CA MET A 154 -5.64 18.47 8.69
C MET A 154 -4.83 18.25 9.97
N ASP A 155 -4.79 17.02 10.49
CA ASP A 155 -4.01 16.70 11.68
C ASP A 155 -2.50 16.61 11.38
N GLY A 156 -2.12 16.18 10.18
CA GLY A 156 -0.74 16.19 9.70
C GLY A 156 -0.19 17.61 9.53
N GLU A 157 -1.00 18.55 9.01
CA GLU A 157 -0.61 19.96 8.93
C GLU A 157 -0.35 20.57 10.30
N ARG A 158 -1.19 20.26 11.30
CA ARG A 158 -1.02 20.73 12.68
C ARG A 158 0.25 20.19 13.30
N GLN A 159 0.55 18.90 13.11
CA GLN A 159 1.78 18.29 13.60
C GLN A 159 3.01 18.89 12.92
N LEU A 160 2.96 19.07 11.60
CA LEU A 160 4.04 19.71 10.85
C LEU A 160 4.32 21.13 11.38
N GLN A 161 3.27 21.93 11.59
CA GLN A 161 3.40 23.28 12.14
C GLN A 161 3.92 23.27 13.58
N HIS A 162 3.52 22.30 14.39
CA HIS A 162 4.06 22.10 15.73
C HIS A 162 5.58 21.85 15.69
N TYR A 163 6.04 20.89 14.89
CA TYR A 163 7.47 20.59 14.74
C TYR A 163 8.27 21.78 14.21
N CYS A 164 7.73 22.52 13.23
CA CYS A 164 8.38 23.75 12.74
C CYS A 164 8.54 24.80 13.85
N SER A 165 7.58 24.87 14.76
CA SER A 165 7.60 25.82 15.88
C SER A 165 8.62 25.40 16.95
N GLU A 166 8.74 24.10 17.24
CA GLU A 166 9.76 23.55 18.13
C GLU A 166 11.18 23.81 17.59
N VAL A 167 11.41 23.55 16.30
CA VAL A 167 12.71 23.82 15.66
C VAL A 167 13.03 25.32 15.67
N SER A 168 12.06 26.18 15.38
CA SER A 168 12.26 27.64 15.44
C SER A 168 12.62 28.12 16.85
N TRP A 169 11.99 27.56 17.88
CA TRP A 169 12.28 27.89 19.27
C TRP A 169 13.70 27.41 19.64
N TRP A 170 14.05 26.17 19.29
CA TRP A 170 15.38 25.62 19.54
C TRP A 170 16.49 26.41 18.87
N LEU A 171 16.33 26.82 17.62
CA LEU A 171 17.28 27.68 16.90
C LEU A 171 17.51 29.03 17.59
N THR A 172 16.55 29.52 18.38
CA THR A 172 16.63 30.82 19.07
C THR A 172 17.16 30.69 20.50
N ASN A 173 16.88 29.57 21.16
CA ASN A 173 17.01 29.42 22.61
C ASN A 173 18.04 28.38 23.06
N SER A 174 18.57 27.56 22.16
CA SER A 174 19.51 26.49 22.51
C SER A 174 20.91 26.74 21.95
N ASP A 175 21.93 26.41 22.75
CA ASP A 175 23.33 26.32 22.32
C ASP A 175 23.70 24.89 21.87
N GLU A 176 22.77 23.92 21.98
CA GLU A 176 22.98 22.54 21.52
C GLU A 176 22.94 22.46 20.01
N GLY A 177 23.91 21.76 19.40
CA GLY A 177 24.02 21.63 17.93
C GLY A 177 23.10 20.57 17.30
N THR A 178 22.28 19.86 18.06
CA THR A 178 21.40 18.80 17.54
C THR A 178 20.08 18.71 18.32
N MET A 179 18.98 18.45 17.62
CA MET A 179 17.64 18.20 18.15
C MET A 179 17.08 16.92 17.54
N TYR A 180 16.22 16.22 18.28
CA TYR A 180 15.51 15.03 17.82
C TYR A 180 14.00 15.29 17.78
N LEU A 181 13.35 14.86 16.71
CA LEU A 181 11.90 14.86 16.55
C LEU A 181 11.43 13.41 16.41
N ASP A 182 10.48 13.01 17.25
CA ASP A 182 9.89 11.68 17.18
C ASP A 182 8.68 11.71 16.23
N ILE A 183 8.91 11.23 15.00
CA ILE A 183 7.91 11.23 13.93
C ILE A 183 7.76 9.81 13.38
N GLU A 184 6.77 9.10 13.90
CA GLU A 184 6.49 7.70 13.53
C GLU A 184 6.06 7.58 12.06
N ASP A 185 5.15 8.45 11.60
CA ASP A 185 4.61 8.41 10.24
C ASP A 185 5.70 8.78 9.21
N PRO A 186 6.08 7.83 8.31
CA PRO A 186 7.08 8.09 7.28
C PRO A 186 6.72 9.25 6.33
N ILE A 187 5.43 9.45 6.05
CA ILE A 187 4.96 10.53 5.17
C ILE A 187 5.19 11.86 5.88
N LEU A 188 4.68 12.01 7.10
CA LEU A 188 4.86 13.22 7.89
C LEU A 188 6.34 13.54 8.14
N ARG A 189 7.17 12.52 8.33
CA ARG A 189 8.63 12.67 8.48
C ARG A 189 9.28 13.21 7.22
N TYR A 190 8.98 12.64 6.06
CA TYR A 190 9.43 13.17 4.77
C TYR A 190 9.00 14.62 4.57
N MET A 191 7.74 14.94 4.88
CA MET A 191 7.22 16.32 4.80
C MET A 191 7.98 17.26 5.73
N THR A 192 8.20 16.84 6.98
CA THR A 192 8.94 17.62 7.98
C THR A 192 10.38 17.87 7.52
N HIS A 193 11.07 16.87 6.97
CA HIS A 193 12.40 17.06 6.40
C HIS A 193 12.44 18.14 5.32
N ASN A 194 11.47 18.13 4.41
CA ASN A 194 11.41 19.08 3.29
C ASN A 194 11.02 20.49 3.74
N GLU A 195 9.99 20.62 4.57
CA GLU A 195 9.53 21.92 5.07
C GLU A 195 10.62 22.61 5.89
N LEU A 196 11.29 21.86 6.78
CA LEU A 196 12.39 22.37 7.58
C LEU A 196 13.54 22.88 6.70
N ARG A 197 13.98 22.10 5.69
CA ARG A 197 15.06 22.51 4.77
C ARG A 197 14.69 23.72 3.89
N THR A 198 13.40 23.92 3.63
CA THR A 198 12.91 25.06 2.83
C THR A 198 12.79 26.32 3.69
N ARG A 199 12.35 26.16 4.95
CA ARG A 199 12.06 27.26 5.87
C ARG A 199 13.29 27.78 6.61
N PHE A 200 14.32 26.94 6.78
CA PHE A 200 15.53 27.27 7.53
C PHE A 200 16.78 26.94 6.71
N ASP A 201 17.52 27.96 6.28
CA ASP A 201 18.65 27.82 5.35
C ASP A 201 19.87 27.03 5.91
N ASN A 202 20.02 26.98 7.24
CA ASN A 202 21.23 26.49 7.90
C ASN A 202 21.03 25.19 8.70
N ILE A 203 19.95 24.45 8.45
CA ILE A 203 19.72 23.19 9.15
C ILE A 203 19.97 21.98 8.25
N LEU A 204 20.65 20.99 8.81
CA LEU A 204 20.75 19.67 8.21
C LEU A 204 19.75 18.76 8.91
N THR A 205 18.88 18.14 8.14
CA THR A 205 17.94 17.14 8.67
C THR A 205 18.33 15.76 8.15
N THR A 206 18.34 14.76 9.03
CA THR A 206 18.68 13.38 8.70
C THR A 206 17.70 12.43 9.37
N ASP A 207 17.35 11.33 8.70
CA ASP A 207 16.71 10.21 9.36
C ASP A 207 17.76 9.56 10.26
N SER A 208 17.58 9.64 11.58
CA SER A 208 18.32 8.80 12.52
C SER A 208 17.75 7.38 12.53
N LEU A 209 17.72 6.72 11.36
CA LEU A 209 17.63 5.27 11.27
C LEU A 209 19.05 4.71 11.37
N GLY A 210 19.62 4.77 12.56
CA GLY A 210 20.70 3.84 12.91
C GLY A 210 20.05 2.57 13.46
N PRO A 211 19.93 1.46 12.69
CA PRO A 211 19.91 0.18 13.35
C PRO A 211 21.24 0.03 14.09
N ASN A 212 21.19 -0.57 15.27
CA ASN A 212 22.36 -1.00 16.03
C ASN A 212 23.27 -1.89 15.15
N ILE A 213 24.19 -1.29 14.38
CA ILE A 213 25.36 -1.97 13.82
C ILE A 213 26.56 -1.46 14.62
N GLN A 214 26.76 -2.07 15.79
CA GLN A 214 28.08 -2.10 16.41
C GLN A 214 28.99 -2.99 15.56
N ARG A 215 30.24 -2.56 15.39
CA ARG A 215 31.32 -3.32 14.72
C ARG A 215 31.60 -4.66 15.41
#